data_AF-A0A661RWM2-F1
#
_entry.id   AF-A0A661RWM2-F1
#
_cell.length_a   1.000
_cell.length_b   1.000
_cell.length_c   1.000
_cell.angle_alpha   90.00
_cell.angle_beta   90.00
_cell.angle_gamma   90.00
#
_symmetry.space_group_name_H-M   'P 1'
#
loop_
_entity.id
_entity.type
_entity.pdbx_description
1 polymer ?
#
loop_
_entity_poly.entity_id
_entity_poly.type
_entity_poly.pdbx_seq_one_letter_code
_entity_poly.pdbx_strand_id
1 'polypeptide(L)'
;QAKGIWNPMAVHQWFEFENTDQDNLGRVIQSSGSHVDLDFGYSFQFLTHARHALISVYTAGPELEQKSKNASYNGDLLEAYFLDLIGLIVLSKVEQTVKEIAEKKARDLGWGVSPFLSPGSIHGWELEEQLKLCTLLPLEKINVKIREDAVLSPFKTISCFIGLGPGYDTVQVGTTCQVCSKNHDCQMKQN
;
A
#
# COMPACT_ATOMS: atom_id res chain seq x y z
N GLN A 1 -0.80 -23.86 -18.08
CA GLN A 1 -0.54 -22.52 -17.51
C GLN A 1 -1.25 -21.50 -18.40
N ALA A 2 -2.30 -20.85 -17.90
CA ALA A 2 -2.88 -19.71 -18.61
C ALA A 2 -1.83 -18.59 -18.59
N LYS A 3 -1.26 -18.24 -19.76
CA LYS A 3 -0.46 -17.02 -19.89
C LYS A 3 -1.41 -15.85 -19.68
N GLY A 4 -1.46 -15.34 -18.46
CA GLY A 4 -2.26 -14.17 -18.12
C GLY A 4 -1.83 -12.98 -18.99
N ILE A 5 -2.78 -12.13 -19.29
CA ILE A 5 -2.57 -10.86 -20.03
C ILE A 5 -2.00 -9.76 -19.11
N TRP A 6 -1.51 -10.12 -17.93
CA TRP A 6 -1.08 -9.24 -16.85
C TRP A 6 0.25 -9.75 -16.28
N ASN A 7 1.07 -8.82 -15.78
CA ASN A 7 2.35 -9.12 -15.16
C ASN A 7 2.51 -8.32 -13.87
N PRO A 8 1.86 -8.73 -12.75
CA PRO A 8 1.94 -8.00 -11.50
C PRO A 8 3.35 -8.01 -10.97
N MET A 9 3.76 -6.86 -10.44
CA MET A 9 5.08 -6.67 -9.87
C MET A 9 4.96 -5.95 -8.53
N ALA A 10 5.83 -6.28 -7.60
CA ALA A 10 5.90 -5.67 -6.28
C ALA A 10 7.36 -5.42 -5.91
N VAL A 11 7.61 -4.30 -5.25
CA VAL A 11 8.84 -4.03 -4.53
C VAL A 11 8.49 -3.77 -3.08
N HIS A 12 9.28 -4.29 -2.16
CA HIS A 12 9.15 -4.00 -0.74
C HIS A 12 10.52 -3.90 -0.10
N GLN A 13 10.60 -3.13 0.98
CA GLN A 13 11.78 -3.01 1.82
C GLN A 13 11.38 -2.94 3.29
N TRP A 14 12.30 -3.37 4.14
CA TRP A 14 12.18 -3.29 5.59
C TRP A 14 12.95 -2.07 6.08
N PHE A 15 12.33 -1.33 6.99
CA PHE A 15 12.94 -0.17 7.61
C PHE A 15 12.78 -0.24 9.13
N GLU A 16 13.72 0.37 9.85
CA GLU A 16 13.47 0.74 11.23
C GLU A 16 12.52 1.94 11.25
N PHE A 17 11.67 1.97 12.26
CA PHE A 17 10.67 3.02 12.43
C PHE A 17 10.75 3.59 13.85
N GLU A 18 10.77 4.92 13.93
CA GLU A 18 10.79 5.66 15.16
C GLU A 18 9.58 6.61 15.23
N ASN A 19 8.94 6.62 16.40
CA ASN A 19 7.98 7.66 16.73
C ASN A 19 8.75 8.94 17.01
N THR A 20 8.25 10.07 16.51
CA THR A 20 8.77 11.38 16.89
C THR A 20 7.98 11.93 18.08
N ASP A 21 8.43 13.05 18.64
CA ASP A 21 7.70 13.75 19.71
C ASP A 21 6.39 14.42 19.22
N GLN A 22 6.11 14.37 17.91
CA GLN A 22 4.88 14.89 17.32
C GLN A 22 3.90 13.75 17.02
N ASP A 23 2.65 13.90 17.45
CA ASP A 23 1.62 12.85 17.44
C ASP A 23 1.20 12.33 16.05
N ASN A 24 1.70 12.91 14.96
CA ASN A 24 1.39 12.51 13.58
C ASN A 24 2.63 12.16 12.75
N LEU A 25 3.84 12.49 13.22
CA LEU A 25 5.05 12.37 12.42
C LEU A 25 5.83 11.11 12.82
N GLY A 26 6.08 10.25 11.83
CA GLY A 26 6.87 9.04 11.99
C GLY A 26 8.13 9.07 11.14
N ARG A 27 9.22 8.52 11.68
CA ARG A 27 10.54 8.53 11.04
C ARG A 27 10.88 7.15 10.51
N VAL A 28 11.16 7.07 9.22
CA VAL A 28 11.66 5.86 8.55
C VAL A 28 13.17 5.96 8.37
N ILE A 29 13.91 5.01 8.94
CA ILE A 29 15.38 5.01 8.90
C ILE A 29 15.86 4.09 7.80
N GLN A 30 16.68 4.63 6.89
CA GLN A 30 17.29 3.90 5.79
C GLN A 30 18.58 3.23 6.24
N SER A 31 19.00 2.17 5.53
CA SER A 31 20.25 1.46 5.79
C SER A 31 21.52 2.32 5.70
N SER A 32 21.47 3.45 4.99
CA SER A 32 22.53 4.47 4.93
C SER A 32 22.67 5.30 6.21
N GLY A 33 21.71 5.22 7.13
CA GLY A 33 21.58 6.10 8.29
C GLY A 33 20.82 7.41 8.00
N SER A 34 20.45 7.70 6.76
CA SER A 34 19.52 8.80 6.45
C SER A 34 18.09 8.42 6.83
N HIS A 35 17.22 9.40 7.01
CA HIS A 35 15.82 9.16 7.35
C HIS A 35 14.87 9.94 6.44
N VAL A 36 13.62 9.49 6.41
CA VAL A 36 12.49 10.20 5.80
C VAL A 36 11.41 10.33 6.86
N ASP A 37 11.01 11.57 7.14
CA ASP A 37 9.89 11.85 8.03
C ASP A 37 8.59 11.91 7.21
N LEU A 38 7.60 11.12 7.63
CA LEU A 38 6.29 11.01 7.02
C LEU A 38 5.23 11.53 7.99
N ASP A 39 4.33 12.38 7.51
CA ASP A 39 3.14 12.77 8.26
C ASP A 39 2.05 11.74 8.02
N PHE A 40 1.70 10.97 9.05
CA PHE A 40 0.69 9.91 8.97
C PHE A 40 -0.71 10.40 9.33
N GLY A 41 -0.86 11.66 9.74
CA GLY A 41 -2.10 12.20 10.29
C GLY A 41 -2.75 11.26 11.30
N TYR A 42 -4.05 10.99 11.14
CA TYR A 42 -4.78 10.10 12.03
C TYR A 42 -4.31 8.64 11.97
N SER A 43 -3.60 8.22 10.91
CA SER A 43 -3.06 6.87 10.78
C SER A 43 -1.95 6.60 11.79
N PHE A 44 -1.31 7.63 12.35
CA PHE A 44 -0.20 7.48 13.29
C PHE A 44 -0.58 6.69 14.54
N GLN A 45 -1.85 6.73 14.97
CA GLN A 45 -2.32 5.95 16.12
C GLN A 45 -2.05 4.44 15.98
N PHE A 46 -2.06 3.94 14.72
CA PHE A 46 -1.79 2.54 14.40
C PHE A 46 -0.30 2.21 14.39
N LEU A 47 0.58 3.21 14.50
CA LEU A 47 2.03 3.09 14.42
C LEU A 47 2.72 3.33 15.76
N THR A 48 1.98 3.65 16.81
CA THR A 48 2.50 3.89 18.17
C THR A 48 3.36 2.74 18.72
N HIS A 49 3.07 1.50 18.33
CA HIS A 49 3.83 0.31 18.71
C HIS A 49 4.85 -0.16 17.65
N ALA A 50 4.94 0.50 16.50
CA ALA A 50 5.86 0.13 15.44
C ALA A 50 7.31 0.38 15.86
N ARG A 51 8.16 -0.61 15.57
CA ARG A 51 9.62 -0.53 15.64
C ARG A 51 10.26 -0.77 14.28
N HIS A 52 9.55 -1.49 13.42
CA HIS A 52 9.94 -1.73 12.04
C HIS A 52 8.73 -1.45 11.14
N ALA A 53 9.01 -1.23 9.87
CA ALA A 53 7.98 -1.08 8.85
C ALA A 53 8.31 -1.94 7.63
N LEU A 54 7.29 -2.59 7.08
CA LEU A 54 7.29 -3.03 5.70
C LEU A 54 6.66 -1.92 4.85
N ILE A 55 7.43 -1.40 3.91
CA ILE A 55 6.92 -0.45 2.90
C ILE A 55 6.94 -1.16 1.57
N SER A 56 5.84 -1.11 0.82
CA SER A 56 5.73 -1.75 -0.48
C SER A 56 5.00 -0.88 -1.49
N VAL A 57 5.40 -1.01 -2.75
CA VAL A 57 4.63 -0.54 -3.91
C VAL A 57 4.45 -1.71 -4.85
N TYR A 58 3.22 -1.90 -5.30
CA TYR A 58 2.88 -2.99 -6.22
C TYR A 58 1.85 -2.57 -7.25
N THR A 59 1.92 -3.19 -8.43
CA THR A 59 1.12 -2.86 -9.59
C THR A 59 0.55 -4.13 -10.23
N ALA A 60 -0.63 -4.01 -10.85
CA ALA A 60 -1.16 -5.05 -11.73
C ALA A 60 -0.47 -5.06 -13.12
N GLY A 61 0.38 -4.07 -13.39
CA GLY A 61 1.00 -3.83 -14.69
C GLY A 61 0.13 -2.96 -15.60
N PRO A 62 0.71 -2.38 -16.66
CA PRO A 62 -0.02 -1.50 -17.59
C PRO A 62 -0.97 -2.25 -18.52
N GLU A 63 -0.82 -3.56 -18.70
CA GLU A 63 -1.47 -4.32 -19.77
C GLU A 63 -3.00 -4.34 -19.63
N LEU A 64 -3.50 -4.52 -18.41
CA LEU A 64 -4.95 -4.51 -18.13
C LEU A 64 -5.54 -3.11 -18.32
N GLU A 65 -4.82 -2.07 -17.92
CA GLU A 65 -5.24 -0.69 -18.11
C GLU A 65 -5.29 -0.32 -19.60
N GLN A 66 -4.27 -0.69 -20.37
CA GLN A 66 -4.22 -0.43 -21.82
C GLN A 66 -5.34 -1.16 -22.56
N LYS A 67 -5.61 -2.42 -22.22
CA LYS A 67 -6.72 -3.17 -22.83
C LYS A 67 -8.07 -2.59 -22.47
N SER A 68 -8.29 -2.20 -21.21
CA SER A 68 -9.54 -1.56 -20.77
C SER A 68 -9.79 -0.25 -21.54
N LYS A 69 -8.75 0.58 -21.70
CA LYS A 69 -8.81 1.81 -22.50
C LYS A 69 -9.13 1.53 -23.97
N ASN A 70 -8.51 0.52 -24.57
CA ASN A 70 -8.78 0.14 -25.97
C ASN A 70 -10.21 -0.36 -26.16
N ALA A 71 -10.70 -1.24 -25.28
CA ALA A 71 -12.08 -1.71 -25.31
C ALA A 71 -13.08 -0.54 -25.19
N SER A 72 -12.85 0.37 -24.23
CA SER A 72 -13.66 1.58 -24.05
C SER A 72 -13.66 2.46 -25.30
N TYR A 73 -12.49 2.69 -25.90
CA TYR A 73 -12.36 3.49 -27.13
C TYR A 73 -13.12 2.88 -28.31
N ASN A 74 -13.19 1.55 -28.38
CA ASN A 74 -13.93 0.82 -29.39
C ASN A 74 -15.44 0.66 -29.08
N GLY A 75 -15.92 1.24 -27.97
CA GLY A 75 -17.32 1.16 -27.55
C GLY A 75 -17.71 -0.12 -26.79
N ASP A 76 -16.77 -1.02 -26.52
CA ASP A 76 -17.00 -2.22 -25.69
C ASP A 76 -16.81 -1.90 -24.21
N LEU A 77 -17.81 -1.23 -23.64
CA LEU A 77 -17.78 -0.81 -22.23
C LEU A 77 -17.85 -2.00 -21.26
N LEU A 78 -18.43 -3.13 -21.69
CA LEU A 78 -18.55 -4.32 -20.85
C LEU A 78 -17.19 -5.03 -20.71
N GLU A 79 -16.47 -5.19 -21.83
CA GLU A 79 -15.10 -5.72 -21.79
C GLU A 79 -14.19 -4.82 -20.96
N ALA A 80 -14.25 -3.49 -21.16
CA ALA A 80 -13.46 -2.54 -20.37
C ALA A 80 -13.72 -2.67 -18.85
N TYR A 81 -15.00 -2.76 -18.47
CA TYR A 81 -15.40 -2.95 -17.08
C TYR A 81 -14.83 -4.25 -16.49
N PHE A 82 -14.93 -5.38 -17.20
CA PHE A 82 -14.36 -6.64 -16.73
C PHE A 82 -12.83 -6.59 -16.60
N LEU A 83 -12.14 -5.94 -17.53
CA LEU A 83 -10.68 -5.76 -17.47
C LEU A 83 -10.26 -4.90 -16.26
N ASP A 84 -11.07 -3.91 -15.90
CA ASP A 84 -10.84 -3.12 -14.69
C ASP A 84 -11.06 -3.94 -13.41
N LEU A 85 -12.14 -4.72 -13.34
CA LEU A 85 -12.38 -5.64 -12.23
C LEU A 85 -11.25 -6.66 -12.07
N ILE A 86 -10.79 -7.25 -13.16
CA ILE A 86 -9.65 -8.19 -13.13
C ILE A 86 -8.41 -7.49 -12.56
N GLY A 87 -8.16 -6.23 -12.94
CA GLY A 87 -7.06 -5.44 -12.40
C GLY A 87 -7.15 -5.24 -10.88
N LEU A 88 -8.34 -4.99 -10.34
CA LEU A 88 -8.56 -4.90 -8.89
C LEU A 88 -8.34 -6.25 -8.20
N ILE A 89 -8.78 -7.35 -8.79
CA ILE A 89 -8.56 -8.70 -8.26
C ILE A 89 -7.07 -9.03 -8.22
N VAL A 90 -6.32 -8.68 -9.27
CA VAL A 90 -4.87 -8.86 -9.32
C VAL A 90 -4.19 -8.08 -8.18
N LEU A 91 -4.54 -6.80 -8.00
CA LEU A 91 -4.01 -6.00 -6.89
C LEU A 91 -4.32 -6.62 -5.52
N SER A 92 -5.55 -7.08 -5.30
CA SER A 92 -5.95 -7.72 -4.04
C SER A 92 -5.14 -9.00 -3.76
N LYS A 93 -4.79 -9.79 -4.79
CA LYS A 93 -3.94 -10.97 -4.62
C LYS A 93 -2.49 -10.62 -4.28
N VAL A 94 -1.95 -9.54 -4.85
CA VAL A 94 -0.62 -9.05 -4.49
C VAL A 94 -0.62 -8.48 -3.06
N GLU A 95 -1.66 -7.74 -2.68
CA GLU A 95 -1.86 -7.22 -1.32
C GLU A 95 -1.84 -8.35 -0.29
N GLN A 96 -2.56 -9.45 -0.53
CA GLN A 96 -2.55 -10.61 0.35
C GLN A 96 -1.13 -11.15 0.55
N THR A 97 -0.34 -11.21 -0.52
CA THR A 97 1.06 -11.67 -0.45
C THR A 97 1.93 -10.71 0.38
N VAL A 98 1.75 -9.40 0.21
CA VAL A 98 2.46 -8.36 0.99
C VAL A 98 2.10 -8.46 2.48
N LYS A 99 0.82 -8.67 2.80
CA LYS A 99 0.35 -8.90 4.17
C LYS A 99 1.00 -10.15 4.77
N GLU A 100 0.96 -11.27 4.06
CA GLU A 100 1.57 -12.54 4.52
C GLU A 100 3.09 -12.40 4.79
N ILE A 101 3.81 -11.59 4.00
CA ILE A 101 5.23 -11.27 4.23
C ILE A 101 5.40 -10.51 5.56
N ALA A 102 4.56 -9.49 5.82
CA ALA A 102 4.59 -8.74 7.07
C ALA A 102 4.31 -9.62 8.28
N GLU A 103 3.22 -10.39 8.21
CA GLU A 103 2.77 -11.26 9.29
C GLU A 103 3.78 -12.37 9.60
N LYS A 104 4.39 -12.96 8.56
CA LYS A 104 5.43 -13.97 8.75
C LYS A 104 6.63 -13.38 9.49
N LYS A 105 7.11 -12.21 9.08
CA LYS A 105 8.23 -11.55 9.74
C LYS A 105 7.92 -11.19 11.19
N ALA A 106 6.70 -10.71 11.46
CA ALA A 106 6.25 -10.42 12.81
C ALA A 106 6.24 -11.68 13.69
N ARG A 107 5.67 -12.79 13.19
CA ARG A 107 5.68 -14.08 13.89
C ARG A 107 7.09 -14.59 14.19
N ASP A 108 8.02 -14.49 13.24
CA ASP A 108 9.42 -14.90 13.42
C ASP A 108 10.12 -14.10 14.53
N LEU A 109 9.66 -12.87 14.81
CA LEU A 109 10.17 -11.99 15.86
C LEU A 109 9.37 -12.07 17.18
N GLY A 110 8.26 -12.81 17.22
CA GLY A 110 7.32 -12.78 18.35
C GLY A 110 6.60 -11.44 18.51
N TRP A 111 6.41 -10.71 17.41
CA TRP A 111 5.78 -9.40 17.34
C TRP A 111 4.40 -9.47 16.69
N GLY A 112 3.65 -8.38 16.81
CA GLY A 112 2.43 -8.15 16.04
C GLY A 112 2.61 -7.12 14.91
N VAL A 113 1.51 -6.80 14.25
CA VAL A 113 1.44 -5.93 13.06
C VAL A 113 0.37 -4.85 13.20
N SER A 114 0.54 -3.73 12.50
CA SER A 114 -0.51 -2.74 12.27
C SER A 114 -1.51 -3.23 11.21
N PRO A 115 -2.66 -2.54 11.05
CA PRO A 115 -3.46 -2.62 9.83
C PRO A 115 -2.65 -2.23 8.57
N PHE A 116 -3.19 -2.57 7.41
CA PHE A 116 -2.68 -2.09 6.13
C PHE A 116 -3.00 -0.60 5.98
N LEU A 117 -1.97 0.22 5.83
CA LEU A 117 -2.11 1.66 5.67
C LEU A 117 -1.66 2.08 4.26
N SER A 118 -2.44 2.95 3.59
CA SER A 118 -2.05 3.62 2.33
C SER A 118 -2.26 5.13 2.46
N PRO A 119 -1.35 5.98 1.95
CA PRO A 119 -1.59 7.43 1.83
C PRO A 119 -2.93 7.72 1.12
N GLY A 120 -3.65 8.74 1.59
CA GLY A 120 -4.96 9.14 1.07
C GLY A 120 -6.14 8.27 1.52
N SER A 121 -5.92 7.17 2.25
CA SER A 121 -6.99 6.26 2.68
C SER A 121 -7.65 6.63 4.01
N ILE A 122 -6.97 7.40 4.86
CA ILE A 122 -7.41 7.80 6.20
C ILE A 122 -7.29 9.31 6.32
N HIS A 123 -8.23 9.92 7.03
CA HIS A 123 -8.23 11.34 7.31
C HIS A 123 -6.88 11.82 7.87
N GLY A 124 -6.35 12.90 7.32
CA GLY A 124 -5.10 13.53 7.75
C GLY A 124 -3.85 12.84 7.22
N TRP A 125 -3.93 11.63 6.64
CA TRP A 125 -2.82 11.08 5.88
C TRP A 125 -2.99 11.41 4.40
N GLU A 126 -2.49 12.58 4.03
CA GLU A 126 -2.69 13.13 2.69
C GLU A 126 -2.01 12.29 1.60
N LEU A 127 -2.55 12.33 0.38
CA LEU A 127 -2.05 11.54 -0.75
C LEU A 127 -0.61 11.96 -1.11
N GLU A 128 -0.26 13.23 -0.91
CA GLU A 128 1.05 13.81 -1.20
C GLU A 128 2.18 13.15 -0.41
N GLU A 129 1.91 12.56 0.76
CA GLU A 129 2.90 11.80 1.53
C GLU A 129 3.35 10.53 0.80
N GLN A 130 2.57 10.08 -0.20
CA GLN A 130 2.98 9.03 -1.13
C GLN A 130 4.25 9.40 -1.92
N LEU A 131 4.50 10.69 -2.19
CA LEU A 131 5.73 11.15 -2.85
C LEU A 131 6.95 10.75 -2.03
N LYS A 132 6.93 11.09 -0.74
CA LYS A 132 8.02 10.78 0.19
C LYS A 132 8.15 9.27 0.39
N LEU A 133 7.03 8.57 0.61
CA LEU A 133 7.02 7.11 0.79
C LEU A 133 7.63 6.39 -0.42
N CYS A 134 7.32 6.84 -1.64
CA CYS A 134 7.85 6.26 -2.87
C CYS A 134 9.37 6.45 -3.03
N THR A 135 9.98 7.49 -2.45
CA THR A 135 11.44 7.69 -2.50
C THR A 135 12.23 6.59 -1.78
N LEU A 136 11.58 5.86 -0.87
CA LEU A 136 12.18 4.77 -0.10
C LEU A 136 12.31 3.47 -0.92
N LEU A 137 11.73 3.42 -2.13
CA LEU A 137 11.66 2.20 -2.92
C LEU A 137 12.20 2.39 -4.34
N PRO A 138 12.90 1.39 -4.91
CA PRO A 138 13.40 1.43 -6.28
C PRO A 138 12.27 1.10 -7.27
N LEU A 139 11.36 2.05 -7.50
CA LEU A 139 10.13 1.88 -8.30
C LEU A 139 10.41 1.50 -9.76
N GLU A 140 11.56 1.90 -10.29
CA GLU A 140 12.01 1.56 -11.64
C GLU A 140 12.12 0.05 -11.86
N LYS A 141 12.37 -0.74 -10.80
CA LYS A 141 12.42 -2.21 -10.89
C LYS A 141 11.08 -2.85 -11.23
N ILE A 142 9.98 -2.13 -10.99
CA ILE A 142 8.62 -2.58 -11.27
C ILE A 142 7.92 -1.72 -12.32
N ASN A 143 8.68 -0.88 -13.04
CA ASN A 143 8.18 0.05 -14.06
C ASN A 143 7.08 1.00 -13.55
N VAL A 144 7.10 1.32 -12.26
CA VAL A 144 6.19 2.29 -11.66
C VAL A 144 6.85 3.66 -11.63
N LYS A 145 6.05 4.70 -11.89
CA LYS A 145 6.45 6.09 -11.72
C LYS A 145 5.42 6.81 -10.86
N ILE A 146 5.87 7.77 -10.08
CA ILE A 146 5.01 8.73 -9.39
C ILE A 146 5.19 10.10 -10.04
N ARG A 147 4.09 10.80 -10.26
CA ARG A 147 4.08 12.19 -10.75
C ARG A 147 4.00 13.17 -9.58
N GLU A 148 4.23 14.45 -9.85
CA GLU A 148 4.20 15.53 -8.84
C GLU A 148 2.84 15.68 -8.14
N ASP A 149 1.75 15.27 -8.79
CA ASP A 149 0.39 15.19 -8.23
C ASP A 149 0.17 13.94 -7.37
N ALA A 150 1.25 13.26 -6.95
CA ALA A 150 1.27 12.02 -6.20
C ALA A 150 0.57 10.81 -6.88
N VAL A 151 0.19 10.91 -8.16
CA VAL A 151 -0.47 9.81 -8.87
C VAL A 151 0.56 8.81 -9.42
N LEU A 152 0.30 7.52 -9.17
CA LEU A 152 1.11 6.41 -9.67
C LEU A 152 0.73 6.03 -11.10
N SER A 153 1.73 5.62 -11.88
CA SER A 153 1.59 5.07 -13.22
C SER A 153 2.38 3.77 -13.31
N PRO A 154 1.75 2.62 -13.65
CA PRO A 154 0.34 2.46 -14.05
C PRO A 154 -0.68 2.86 -12.97
N PHE A 155 -1.91 3.19 -13.37
CA PHE A 155 -2.95 3.65 -12.42
C PHE A 155 -3.37 2.57 -11.43
N LYS A 156 -3.31 1.30 -11.86
CA LYS A 156 -3.56 0.15 -11.00
C LYS A 156 -2.31 -0.19 -10.19
N THR A 157 -1.94 0.71 -9.29
CA THR A 157 -0.78 0.61 -8.41
C THR A 157 -1.17 1.09 -7.01
N ILE A 158 -0.68 0.39 -5.99
CA ILE A 158 -0.90 0.72 -4.59
C ILE A 158 0.47 0.91 -3.93
N SER A 159 0.56 1.92 -3.06
CA SER A 159 1.65 2.05 -2.09
C SER A 159 1.11 1.75 -0.70
N CYS A 160 1.92 1.12 0.16
CA CYS A 160 1.47 0.75 1.49
C CYS A 160 2.57 0.77 2.54
N PHE A 161 2.11 0.88 3.78
CA PHE A 161 2.91 0.85 4.99
C PHE A 161 2.26 -0.12 5.99
N ILE A 162 3.06 -1.03 6.55
CA ILE A 162 2.66 -1.93 7.63
C ILE A 162 3.70 -1.82 8.74
N GLY A 163 3.28 -1.37 9.92
CA GLY A 163 4.11 -1.33 11.13
C GLY A 163 4.21 -2.71 11.77
N LEU A 164 5.38 -3.02 12.33
CA LEU A 164 5.66 -4.24 13.09
C LEU A 164 6.30 -3.85 14.41
N GLY A 165 5.94 -4.55 15.48
CA GLY A 165 6.49 -4.26 16.80
C GLY A 165 5.94 -5.13 17.93
N PRO A 166 6.63 -5.15 19.08
CA PRO A 166 6.32 -6.03 20.20
C PRO A 166 5.05 -5.62 20.96
N GLY A 167 4.57 -4.39 20.77
CA GLY A 167 3.37 -3.85 21.46
C GLY A 167 2.05 -4.06 20.70
N TYR A 168 2.07 -4.72 19.54
CA TYR A 168 0.84 -5.00 18.79
C TYR A 168 0.18 -6.29 19.28
N ASP A 169 -1.15 -6.24 19.47
CA ASP A 169 -1.95 -7.38 19.92
C ASP A 169 -2.34 -8.36 18.80
N THR A 170 -2.28 -7.93 17.54
CA THR A 170 -2.65 -8.75 16.37
C THR A 170 -1.43 -9.22 15.59
N VAL A 171 -1.48 -10.46 15.11
CA VAL A 171 -0.49 -11.06 14.21
C VAL A 171 -0.97 -11.12 12.76
N GLN A 172 -2.18 -10.62 12.48
CA GLN A 172 -2.78 -10.52 11.16
C GLN A 172 -2.97 -9.07 10.76
N VAL A 173 -2.63 -8.73 9.53
CA VAL A 173 -2.74 -7.35 9.01
C VAL A 173 -4.20 -7.05 8.74
N GLY A 174 -4.78 -6.21 9.59
CA GLY A 174 -6.17 -5.77 9.51
C GLY A 174 -6.42 -4.67 8.48
N THR A 175 -7.61 -4.07 8.57
CA THR A 175 -8.07 -2.97 7.73
C THR A 175 -8.36 -1.74 8.58
N THR A 176 -8.41 -0.58 7.95
CA THR A 176 -8.76 0.67 8.62
C THR A 176 -10.21 1.07 8.41
N CYS A 177 -11.05 0.14 7.94
CA CYS A 177 -12.46 0.41 7.68
C CYS A 177 -13.16 0.97 8.92
N GLN A 178 -12.84 0.49 10.13
CA GLN A 178 -13.46 0.91 11.40
C GLN A 178 -13.35 2.42 11.68
N VAL A 179 -12.28 3.06 11.21
CA VAL A 179 -12.04 4.50 11.37
C VAL A 179 -12.32 5.32 10.11
N CYS A 180 -12.78 4.67 9.04
CA CYS A 180 -13.08 5.33 7.78
C CYS A 180 -14.35 6.17 7.90
N SER A 181 -14.31 7.41 7.40
CA SER A 181 -15.47 8.32 7.39
C SER A 181 -16.67 7.76 6.61
N LYS A 182 -16.43 6.83 5.68
CA LYS A 182 -17.47 6.15 4.89
C LYS A 182 -17.91 4.80 5.47
N ASN A 183 -17.46 4.40 6.66
CA ASN A 183 -17.71 3.05 7.21
C ASN A 183 -19.19 2.63 7.15
N HIS A 184 -20.10 3.53 7.49
CA HIS A 184 -21.53 3.22 7.61
C HIS A 184 -22.22 2.90 6.27
N ASP A 185 -21.77 3.51 5.17
CA ASP A 185 -22.44 3.42 3.86
C ASP A 185 -21.55 2.80 2.77
N CYS A 186 -20.36 2.32 3.13
CA CYS A 186 -19.41 1.75 2.20
C CYS A 186 -19.83 0.33 1.79
N GLN A 187 -20.27 0.18 0.53
CA GLN A 187 -20.57 -1.12 -0.09
C GLN A 187 -19.34 -2.02 -0.25
N MET A 188 -18.13 -1.47 -0.12
CA MET A 188 -16.85 -2.16 -0.23
C MET A 188 -16.16 -2.35 1.13
N LYS A 189 -16.91 -2.22 2.23
CA LYS A 189 -16.37 -2.37 3.60
C LYS A 189 -15.76 -3.76 3.78
N GLN A 190 -14.56 -3.78 4.34
CA GLN A 190 -13.88 -5.00 4.74
C GLN A 190 -14.12 -5.24 6.24
N ASN A 191 -14.33 -6.51 6.61
CA ASN A 191 -14.51 -6.94 7.99
C ASN A 191 -13.17 -7.25 8.65
#